data_AF-D6KGM1-F1
#
_entry.id   AF-D6KGM1-F1
#
_cell.length_a   1.000
_cell.length_b   1.000
_cell.length_c   1.000
_cell.angle_alpha   90.00
_cell.angle_beta   90.00
_cell.angle_gamma   90.00
#
_symmetry.space_group_name_H-M   'P 1'
#
loop_
_entity.id
_entity.type
_entity.pdbx_description
1 polymer ?
#
loop_
_entity_poly.entity_id
_entity_poly.type
_entity_poly.pdbx_seq_one_letter_code
_entity_poly.pdbx_strand_id
1 'polypeptide(L)'
;WPAKDSPPVSGSTDRPRRPPATTSRCSASPPSTGSATPPRPAPARPAPCSPSTSRPTGQRFMALNGGPQFTFSEAISFRVDCADQAEVDHYWATLTADGGEGGPCGWLKDKYGVSWQIVPTALLDMITDPDAGKASRTLRAMLAMGKLDLAALERAYAGE
;
A
#
# COMPACT_ATOMS: atom_id res chain seq x y z
N TRP A 1 -34.66 3.52 5.06
CA TRP A 1 -35.43 4.43 5.94
C TRP A 1 -34.63 4.57 7.22
N PRO A 2 -34.24 5.81 7.57
CA PRO A 2 -35.19 6.82 8.02
C PRO A 2 -35.15 8.12 7.21
N ALA A 3 -36.29 8.82 7.21
CA ALA A 3 -36.45 10.22 6.86
C ALA A 3 -36.60 11.04 8.15
N LYS A 4 -36.10 12.28 8.16
CA LYS A 4 -36.71 13.41 8.88
C LYS A 4 -36.12 14.75 8.41
N ASP A 5 -37.04 15.63 8.04
CA ASP A 5 -36.90 16.96 7.46
C ASP A 5 -36.45 18.07 8.44
N SER A 6 -35.63 19.01 7.92
CA SER A 6 -35.62 20.51 7.94
C SER A 6 -36.35 21.32 9.05
N PRO A 7 -36.06 22.64 9.32
CA PRO A 7 -35.96 23.72 8.31
C PRO A 7 -35.10 24.98 8.72
N PRO A 8 -35.30 26.26 8.25
CA PRO A 8 -34.27 27.11 7.61
C PRO A 8 -34.18 28.56 8.20
N VAL A 9 -33.59 29.51 7.43
CA VAL A 9 -33.73 31.01 7.51
C VAL A 9 -32.69 31.70 8.42
N SER A 10 -32.05 32.86 8.14
CA SER A 10 -32.19 34.03 7.24
C SER A 10 -30.79 34.68 7.06
N GLY A 11 -30.45 35.29 5.92
CA GLY A 11 -30.51 36.76 5.70
C GLY A 11 -29.11 37.40 5.91
N SER A 12 -28.60 38.37 5.16
CA SER A 12 -29.15 39.24 4.13
C SER A 12 -27.97 39.91 3.36
N THR A 13 -28.23 40.32 2.10
CA THR A 13 -27.81 41.57 1.43
C THR A 13 -26.34 42.03 1.56
N ASP A 14 -25.56 42.23 0.49
CA ASP A 14 -25.70 43.40 -0.38
C ASP A 14 -24.84 43.25 -1.66
N ARG A 15 -25.42 43.55 -2.82
CA ARG A 15 -24.75 43.86 -4.10
C ARG A 15 -24.97 45.37 -4.29
N PRO A 16 -24.10 46.17 -4.96
CA PRO A 16 -23.85 45.92 -6.39
C PRO A 16 -22.59 46.59 -7.03
N ARG A 17 -22.48 46.43 -8.36
CA ARG A 17 -21.84 47.30 -9.40
C ARG A 17 -20.37 47.07 -9.82
N ARG A 18 -20.26 46.37 -10.97
CA ARG A 18 -19.32 46.51 -12.12
C ARG A 18 -19.29 47.96 -12.68
N PRO A 19 -18.42 48.41 -13.65
CA PRO A 19 -17.56 47.68 -14.60
C PRO A 19 -16.17 48.38 -14.85
N PRO A 20 -15.61 48.44 -16.07
CA PRO A 20 -14.53 47.62 -16.61
C PRO A 20 -13.14 48.31 -16.64
N ALA A 21 -12.07 47.53 -16.75
CA ALA A 21 -10.75 48.04 -17.09
C ALA A 21 -10.74 48.51 -18.56
N THR A 22 -10.75 49.83 -18.78
CA THR A 22 -10.52 50.44 -20.09
C THR A 22 -9.05 50.85 -20.22
N THR A 23 -8.48 50.35 -21.29
CA THR A 23 -7.28 50.71 -22.05
C THR A 23 -6.83 52.17 -21.95
N SER A 24 -5.51 52.39 -21.83
CA SER A 24 -4.87 53.60 -22.36
C SER A 24 -3.54 53.27 -23.05
N ARG A 25 -3.57 53.38 -24.38
CA ARG A 25 -2.48 53.67 -25.33
C ARG A 25 -1.76 54.97 -24.95
N CYS A 26 -0.66 55.46 -25.52
CA CYS A 26 0.32 55.15 -26.57
C CYS A 26 1.51 56.08 -26.21
N SER A 27 2.77 55.81 -26.56
CA SER A 27 3.39 56.26 -27.81
C SER A 27 4.91 55.97 -27.74
N ALA A 28 5.51 55.69 -28.88
CA ALA A 28 6.84 55.12 -29.03
C ALA A 28 7.94 56.13 -29.42
N SER A 29 9.19 55.75 -29.08
CA SER A 29 10.47 55.97 -29.80
C SER A 29 11.18 57.34 -29.65
N PRO A 30 12.53 57.46 -29.85
CA PRO A 30 13.46 56.58 -30.59
C PRO A 30 14.82 56.25 -29.90
N PRO A 31 15.75 55.50 -30.55
CA PRO A 31 16.82 54.72 -29.91
C PRO A 31 18.24 55.31 -30.07
N SER A 32 19.20 54.86 -29.24
CA SER A 32 20.62 54.82 -29.64
C SER A 32 21.47 53.88 -28.76
N THR A 33 22.01 52.86 -29.43
CA THR A 33 23.38 52.30 -29.29
C THR A 33 23.77 51.50 -28.03
N GLY A 34 23.61 50.17 -28.12
CA GLY A 34 24.72 49.21 -28.15
C GLY A 34 25.53 48.90 -26.87
N SER A 35 25.21 47.78 -26.22
CA SER A 35 26.19 46.73 -25.84
C SER A 35 25.44 45.52 -25.28
N ALA A 36 25.67 44.33 -25.84
CA ALA A 36 24.95 43.10 -25.54
C ALA A 36 25.38 42.46 -24.20
N THR A 37 24.42 42.19 -23.33
CA THR A 37 24.55 41.30 -22.15
C THR A 37 23.55 40.16 -22.34
N PRO A 38 23.91 38.88 -22.14
CA PRO A 38 22.95 37.78 -22.33
C PRO A 38 21.79 37.89 -21.32
N PRO A 39 20.55 37.57 -21.72
CA PRO A 39 19.41 37.69 -20.83
C PRO A 39 19.48 36.67 -19.70
N ARG A 40 19.28 37.17 -18.47
CA ARG A 40 19.08 36.41 -17.24
C ARG A 40 17.92 35.41 -17.42
N PRO A 41 18.00 34.18 -16.87
CA PRO A 41 16.92 33.20 -17.04
C PRO A 41 15.62 33.71 -16.39
N ALA A 42 14.51 33.56 -17.12
CA ALA A 42 13.17 33.91 -16.67
C ALA A 42 12.77 33.05 -15.44
N PRO A 43 11.97 33.58 -14.49
CA PRO A 43 11.47 32.77 -13.39
C PRO A 43 10.60 31.63 -13.90
N ALA A 44 10.88 30.40 -13.46
CA ALA A 44 10.16 29.20 -13.85
C ALA A 44 8.65 29.32 -13.58
N ARG A 45 7.81 28.96 -14.56
CA ARG A 45 6.36 28.78 -14.35
C ARG A 45 6.17 27.71 -13.25
N PRO A 46 5.21 27.85 -12.33
CA PRO A 46 4.83 26.74 -11.47
C PRO A 46 4.34 25.60 -12.36
N ALA A 47 4.95 24.42 -12.22
CA ALA A 47 4.52 23.22 -12.93
C ALA A 47 3.05 22.94 -12.61
N PRO A 48 2.23 22.46 -13.56
CA PRO A 48 0.90 21.98 -13.22
C PRO A 48 1.06 20.87 -12.17
N CYS A 49 0.32 20.96 -11.07
CA CYS A 49 0.22 19.90 -10.09
C CYS A 49 -0.34 18.67 -10.82
N SER A 50 0.54 17.76 -11.21
CA SER A 50 0.14 16.45 -11.73
C SER A 50 -0.75 15.81 -10.67
N PRO A 51 -1.97 15.35 -11.01
CA PRO A 51 -2.80 14.66 -10.04
C PRO A 51 -2.08 13.38 -9.63
N SER A 52 -1.47 13.39 -8.45
CA SER A 52 -0.90 12.18 -7.86
C SER A 52 -2.08 11.32 -7.41
N THR A 53 -2.57 10.48 -8.31
CA THR A 53 -3.57 9.47 -7.99
C THR A 53 -2.81 8.29 -7.39
N SER A 54 -2.50 8.34 -6.10
CA SER A 54 -2.13 7.13 -5.37
C SER A 54 -3.41 6.32 -5.20
N ARG A 55 -3.64 5.35 -6.08
CA ARG A 55 -4.68 4.35 -5.88
C ARG A 55 -4.14 3.36 -4.84
N PRO A 56 -4.77 3.17 -3.67
CA PRO A 56 -4.47 2.01 -2.86
C PRO A 56 -4.85 0.81 -3.73
N THR A 57 -3.88 0.03 -4.17
CA THR A 57 -4.10 -1.12 -5.06
C THR A 57 -4.65 -2.27 -4.22
N GLY A 58 -5.87 -2.12 -3.70
CA GLY A 58 -6.63 -3.24 -3.19
C GLY A 58 -7.08 -4.10 -4.36
N GLN A 59 -6.58 -5.34 -4.44
CA GLN A 59 -7.07 -6.32 -5.40
C GLN A 59 -8.47 -6.74 -4.97
N ARG A 60 -9.46 -6.52 -5.85
CA ARG A 60 -10.83 -6.99 -5.59
C ARG A 60 -10.95 -8.44 -6.01
N PHE A 61 -11.47 -9.27 -5.13
CA PHE A 61 -11.81 -10.66 -5.39
C PHE A 61 -13.33 -10.83 -5.27
N MET A 62 -13.90 -11.69 -6.11
CA MET A 62 -15.30 -12.09 -6.05
C MET A 62 -15.34 -13.59 -5.75
N ALA A 63 -15.95 -13.95 -4.62
CA ALA A 63 -16.22 -15.34 -4.30
C ALA A 63 -17.54 -15.77 -4.95
N LEU A 64 -17.53 -16.93 -5.61
CA LEU A 64 -18.70 -17.55 -6.22
C LEU A 64 -18.97 -18.89 -5.55
N ASN A 65 -20.19 -19.10 -5.08
CA ASN A 65 -20.62 -20.39 -4.55
C ASN A 65 -20.93 -21.35 -5.72
N GLY A 66 -19.89 -22.02 -6.22
CA GLY A 66 -19.98 -22.95 -7.37
C GLY A 66 -20.32 -24.41 -7.03
N GLY A 67 -20.55 -24.73 -5.74
CA GLY A 67 -20.74 -26.10 -5.27
C GLY A 67 -19.42 -26.89 -5.12
N PRO A 68 -19.47 -28.14 -4.63
CA PRO A 68 -18.27 -28.92 -4.25
C PRO A 68 -17.48 -29.48 -5.43
N GLN A 69 -17.88 -29.18 -6.67
CA GLN A 69 -17.23 -29.68 -7.88
C GLN A 69 -15.87 -29.02 -8.13
N PHE A 70 -15.62 -27.85 -7.54
CA PHE A 70 -14.37 -27.10 -7.66
C PHE A 70 -13.69 -27.05 -6.30
N THR A 71 -12.48 -27.59 -6.23
CA THR A 71 -11.62 -27.51 -5.05
C THR A 71 -10.48 -26.53 -5.32
N PHE A 72 -10.10 -25.77 -4.29
CA PHE A 72 -8.89 -24.95 -4.38
C PHE A 72 -7.67 -25.86 -4.39
N SER A 73 -6.71 -25.54 -5.27
CA SER A 73 -5.37 -26.12 -5.26
C SER A 73 -4.38 -25.09 -4.73
N GLU A 74 -3.18 -25.54 -4.40
CA GLU A 74 -2.05 -24.70 -3.96
C GLU A 74 -1.58 -23.72 -5.04
N ALA A 75 -2.17 -23.77 -6.25
CA ALA A 75 -1.87 -22.85 -7.36
C ALA A 75 -2.23 -21.39 -7.04
N ILE A 76 -3.17 -21.15 -6.12
CA ILE A 76 -3.48 -19.81 -5.60
C ILE A 76 -3.25 -19.85 -4.09
N SER A 77 -2.32 -19.02 -3.62
CA SER A 77 -2.10 -18.82 -2.19
C SER A 77 -2.04 -17.34 -1.85
N PHE A 78 -2.58 -17.00 -0.67
CA PHE A 78 -2.51 -15.65 -0.13
C PHE A 78 -1.37 -15.57 0.87
N ARG A 79 -0.44 -14.66 0.61
CA ARG A 79 0.64 -14.37 1.53
C ARG A 79 0.26 -13.18 2.41
N VAL A 80 0.41 -13.35 3.72
CA VAL A 80 0.23 -12.29 4.71
C VAL A 80 1.58 -12.04 5.37
N ASP A 81 2.10 -10.84 5.18
CA ASP A 81 3.31 -10.39 5.84
C ASP A 81 2.95 -9.90 7.25
N CYS A 82 3.54 -10.54 8.27
CA CYS A 82 3.29 -10.24 9.67
C CYS A 82 4.46 -9.45 10.27
N ALA A 83 4.16 -8.39 11.02
CA ALA A 83 5.19 -7.53 11.63
C ALA A 83 5.78 -8.14 12.91
N ASP A 84 4.99 -8.89 13.66
CA ASP A 84 5.39 -9.49 14.93
C ASP A 84 4.79 -10.90 15.14
N GLN A 85 5.22 -11.54 16.24
CA GLN A 85 4.73 -12.88 16.59
C GLN A 85 3.24 -12.90 16.95
N ALA A 86 2.69 -11.81 17.48
CA ALA A 86 1.28 -11.75 17.87
C ALA A 86 0.37 -11.76 16.64
N GLU A 87 0.75 -11.08 15.56
CA GLU A 87 0.06 -11.16 14.28
C GLU A 87 0.13 -12.56 13.68
N VAL A 88 1.33 -13.18 13.70
CA VAL A 88 1.49 -14.58 13.24
C VAL A 88 0.54 -15.50 14.00
N ASP A 89 0.53 -15.41 15.33
CA ASP A 89 -0.32 -16.24 16.17
C ASP A 89 -1.81 -15.94 15.97
N HIS A 90 -2.18 -14.68 15.77
CA HIS A 90 -3.55 -14.26 15.50
C HIS A 90 -4.06 -14.85 14.19
N TYR A 91 -3.34 -14.68 13.08
CA TYR A 91 -3.75 -15.20 11.78
C TYR A 91 -3.70 -16.73 11.75
N TRP A 92 -2.66 -17.32 12.33
CA TRP A 92 -2.55 -18.78 12.43
C TRP A 92 -3.73 -19.37 13.18
N ALA A 93 -4.05 -18.86 14.37
CA ALA A 93 -5.18 -19.33 15.16
C ALA A 93 -6.52 -19.11 14.45
N THR A 94 -6.70 -17.97 13.80
CA THR A 94 -7.96 -17.62 13.11
C THR A 94 -8.19 -18.50 11.88
N LEU A 95 -7.15 -18.80 11.11
CA LEU A 95 -7.28 -19.56 9.86
C LEU A 95 -7.31 -21.08 10.10
N THR A 96 -6.70 -21.54 11.18
CA THR A 96 -6.80 -22.95 11.61
C THR A 96 -8.06 -23.23 12.42
N ALA A 97 -8.74 -22.20 12.92
CA ALA A 97 -10.03 -22.35 13.59
C ALA A 97 -11.09 -22.95 12.65
N ASP A 98 -12.00 -23.73 13.23
CA ASP A 98 -13.15 -24.34 12.54
C ASP A 98 -12.78 -25.30 11.38
N GLY A 99 -11.62 -25.96 11.45
CA GLY A 99 -11.24 -27.02 10.52
C GLY A 99 -10.21 -26.65 9.46
N GLY A 100 -9.40 -25.62 9.69
CA GLY A 100 -8.21 -25.38 8.90
C GLY A 100 -7.06 -26.32 9.27
N GLU A 101 -6.14 -26.55 8.34
CA GLU A 101 -5.01 -27.46 8.48
C GLU A 101 -3.69 -26.68 8.43
N GLY A 102 -2.87 -26.82 9.47
CA GLY A 102 -1.51 -26.27 9.48
C GLY A 102 -0.60 -27.06 8.55
N GLY A 103 0.14 -26.35 7.72
CA GLY A 103 1.15 -26.89 6.81
C GLY A 103 2.59 -26.56 7.23
N PRO A 104 3.58 -26.98 6.42
CA PRO A 104 4.99 -26.70 6.68
C PRO A 104 5.35 -25.24 6.35
N CYS A 105 6.39 -24.70 7.01
CA CYS A 105 7.03 -23.43 6.62
C CYS A 105 6.08 -22.21 6.60
N GLY A 106 5.12 -22.13 7.50
CA GLY A 106 4.14 -21.04 7.56
C GLY A 106 2.95 -21.20 6.62
N TRP A 107 2.87 -22.31 5.88
CA TRP A 107 1.70 -22.63 5.08
C TRP A 107 0.57 -23.13 5.95
N LEU A 108 -0.66 -22.84 5.55
CA LEU A 108 -1.86 -23.42 6.13
C LEU A 108 -2.99 -23.41 5.11
N LYS A 109 -4.00 -24.24 5.32
CA LYS A 109 -5.26 -24.22 4.58
C LYS A 109 -6.38 -23.81 5.51
N ASP A 110 -7.25 -22.91 5.06
CA ASP A 110 -8.45 -22.59 5.81
C ASP A 110 -9.54 -23.67 5.63
N LYS A 111 -10.65 -23.54 6.37
CA LYS A 111 -11.80 -24.46 6.28
C LYS A 111 -12.46 -24.54 4.90
N TYR A 112 -12.16 -23.61 4.00
CA TYR A 112 -12.67 -23.60 2.63
C TYR A 112 -11.66 -24.23 1.64
N GLY A 113 -10.48 -24.62 2.11
CA GLY A 113 -9.40 -25.20 1.31
C GLY A 113 -8.50 -24.17 0.64
N VAL A 114 -8.66 -22.88 0.94
CA VAL A 114 -7.78 -21.83 0.40
C VAL A 114 -6.41 -21.92 1.07
N SER A 115 -5.35 -21.83 0.27
CA SER A 115 -3.98 -21.86 0.78
C SER A 115 -3.53 -20.47 1.25
N TRP A 116 -2.95 -20.40 2.44
CA TRP A 116 -2.44 -19.20 3.05
C TRP A 116 -0.98 -19.40 3.47
N GLN A 117 -0.18 -18.33 3.39
CA GLN A 117 1.20 -18.29 3.82
C GLN A 117 1.35 -17.15 4.83
N ILE A 118 1.52 -17.50 6.09
CA ILE A 118 1.70 -16.54 7.18
C ILE A 118 3.20 -16.41 7.42
N VAL A 119 3.78 -15.31 6.94
CA VAL A 119 5.23 -15.13 6.88
C VAL A 119 5.63 -13.88 7.66
N PRO A 120 6.47 -13.98 8.70
CA PRO A 120 7.05 -12.82 9.34
C PRO A 120 7.88 -12.02 8.33
N THR A 121 7.75 -10.69 8.32
CA THR A 121 8.56 -9.82 7.45
C THR A 121 10.05 -10.05 7.64
N ALA A 122 10.49 -10.16 8.89
CA ALA A 122 11.88 -10.42 9.25
C ALA A 122 12.44 -11.73 8.69
N LEU A 123 11.60 -12.75 8.45
CA LEU A 123 12.07 -14.03 7.90
C LEU A 123 12.62 -13.86 6.48
N LEU A 124 11.97 -13.06 5.64
CA LEU A 124 12.45 -12.78 4.28
C LEU A 124 13.84 -12.14 4.31
N ASP A 125 14.02 -11.17 5.19
CA ASP A 125 15.29 -10.46 5.33
C ASP A 125 16.40 -11.42 5.80
N MET A 126 16.09 -12.31 6.75
CA MET A 126 17.05 -13.30 7.26
C MET A 126 17.46 -14.35 6.20
N ILE A 127 16.55 -14.82 5.35
CA ILE A 127 16.85 -15.84 4.32
C ILE A 127 17.49 -15.25 3.06
N THR A 128 17.30 -13.95 2.81
CA THR A 128 17.92 -13.24 1.68
C THR A 128 19.21 -12.51 2.08
N ASP A 129 19.65 -12.68 3.33
CA ASP A 129 20.87 -12.10 3.84
C ASP A 129 22.10 -12.53 3.00
N PRO A 130 23.01 -11.58 2.67
CA PRO A 130 24.23 -11.90 1.94
C PRO A 130 25.17 -12.87 2.66
N ASP A 131 25.08 -12.99 4.00
CA ASP A 131 25.75 -14.03 4.77
C ASP A 131 25.02 -15.38 4.57
N ALA A 132 25.54 -16.16 3.62
CA ALA A 132 25.03 -17.50 3.32
C ALA A 132 24.99 -18.44 4.54
N GLY A 133 25.87 -18.24 5.54
CA GLY A 133 25.89 -19.05 6.76
C GLY A 133 24.68 -18.78 7.64
N LYS A 134 24.34 -17.50 7.84
CA LYS A 134 23.14 -17.08 8.59
C LYS A 134 21.85 -17.45 7.85
N ALA A 135 21.79 -17.16 6.56
CA ALA A 135 20.64 -17.51 5.72
C ALA A 135 20.37 -19.02 5.74
N SER A 136 21.41 -19.85 5.61
CA SER A 136 21.28 -21.31 5.63
C SER A 136 20.85 -21.87 7.00
N ARG A 137 21.21 -21.22 8.12
CA ARG A 137 20.71 -21.64 9.45
C ARG A 137 19.23 -21.31 9.60
N THR A 138 18.85 -20.10 9.24
CA THR A 138 17.44 -19.65 9.27
C THR A 138 16.57 -20.52 8.38
N LEU A 139 17.01 -20.81 7.15
CA LEU A 139 16.29 -21.68 6.23
C LEU A 139 16.09 -23.09 6.81
N ARG A 140 17.13 -23.66 7.44
CA ARG A 140 17.01 -24.98 8.09
C ARG A 140 16.02 -24.97 9.24
N ALA A 141 16.03 -23.92 10.06
CA ALA A 141 15.06 -23.77 11.14
C ALA A 141 13.62 -23.65 10.60
N MET A 142 13.42 -22.82 9.57
CA MET A 142 12.14 -22.65 8.89
C MET A 142 11.60 -23.98 8.33
N LEU A 143 12.45 -24.77 7.68
CA LEU A 143 12.07 -26.08 7.11
C LEU A 143 11.67 -27.12 8.17
N ALA A 144 12.16 -26.98 9.40
CA ALA A 144 11.82 -27.87 10.51
C ALA A 144 10.52 -27.47 11.23
N MET A 145 9.93 -26.32 10.89
CA MET A 145 8.77 -25.76 11.58
C MET A 145 7.52 -25.76 10.68
N GLY A 146 6.37 -25.99 11.30
CA GLY A 146 5.06 -25.75 10.68
C GLY A 146 4.70 -24.28 10.82
N LYS A 147 4.25 -23.89 12.02
CA LYS A 147 4.08 -22.49 12.40
C LYS A 147 5.44 -21.82 12.61
N LEU A 148 5.62 -20.63 12.04
CA LEU A 148 6.85 -19.86 12.19
C LEU A 148 6.89 -19.18 13.56
N ASP A 149 7.98 -19.42 14.29
CA ASP A 149 8.32 -18.74 15.54
C ASP A 149 9.47 -17.77 15.26
N LEU A 150 9.17 -16.48 15.34
CA LEU A 150 10.11 -15.40 15.06
C LEU A 150 11.32 -15.46 16.00
N ALA A 151 11.12 -15.73 17.29
CA ALA A 151 12.21 -15.80 18.26
C ALA A 151 13.12 -17.02 18.01
N ALA A 152 12.55 -18.13 17.57
CA ALA A 152 13.33 -19.30 17.18
C ALA A 152 14.14 -19.07 15.89
N LEU A 153 13.56 -18.36 14.93
CA LEU A 153 14.23 -17.98 13.69
C LEU A 153 15.38 -17.00 13.95
N GLU A 154 15.18 -16.00 14.82
CA GLU A 154 16.23 -15.05 15.21
C GLU A 154 17.40 -15.74 15.91
N ARG A 155 17.14 -16.71 16.80
CA ARG A 155 18.19 -17.52 17.43
C ARG A 155 18.97 -18.34 16.40
N ALA A 156 18.26 -19.00 15.47
CA ALA A 156 18.91 -19.75 14.40
C ALA A 156 19.77 -18.84 13.50
N TYR A 157 19.28 -17.64 13.19
CA TYR A 157 20.00 -16.62 12.46
C TYR A 157 21.27 -16.17 13.22
N ALA A 158 21.16 -15.89 14.52
CA ALA A 158 22.29 -15.58 15.40
C ALA A 158 23.30 -16.73 15.52
N GLY A 159 22.85 -17.99 15.35
CA GLY A 159 23.68 -19.19 15.46
C GLY A 159 23.73 -19.76 16.88
N GLU A 160 22.69 -19.52 17.67
CA GLU A 160 22.49 -20.01 19.03
C GLU A 160 21.69 -21.33 19.09
#